data_AF-A0A1V6ESP2-F1
#
_entry.id   AF-A0A1V6ESP2-F1
#
_cell.length_a   1.000
_cell.length_b   1.000
_cell.length_c   1.000
_cell.angle_alpha   90.00
_cell.angle_beta   90.00
_cell.angle_gamma   90.00
#
_symmetry.space_group_name_H-M   'P 1'
#
loop_
_entity.id
_entity.type
_entity.pdbx_description
1 polymer ?
#
loop_
_entity_poly.entity_id
_entity_poly.type
_entity_poly.pdbx_seq_one_letter_code
_entity_poly.pdbx_strand_id
1 'polypeptide(L)'
;MDVANRYYRDIPERVEDYFLNAGRGKVIGIAPYDMAGALLIAQEAGCIVTDAYGLTFDNLLLLDSSKGNHRSIVAAATMSLHEKLMSFFDTRIKQYEELLTRHIPSK
;
A
#
# COMPACT_ATOMS: atom_id res chain seq x y z
N MET A 1 2.86 -4.14 -7.93
CA MET A 1 2.22 -2.95 -7.33
C MET A 1 1.22 -3.44 -6.30
N ASP A 2 1.18 -2.79 -5.14
CA ASP A 2 0.19 -3.00 -4.09
C ASP A 2 -0.18 -1.63 -3.52
N VAL A 3 -1.47 -1.37 -3.37
CA VAL A 3 -2.00 -0.13 -2.78
C VAL A 3 -2.97 -0.40 -1.63
N ALA A 4 -3.23 -1.67 -1.27
CA ALA A 4 -4.22 -2.03 -0.26
C ALA A 4 -3.88 -1.43 1.11
N ASN A 5 -2.60 -1.37 1.43
CA ASN A 5 -2.11 -0.75 2.66
C ASN A 5 -2.52 0.73 2.80
N ARG A 6 -2.78 1.46 1.70
CA ARG A 6 -3.33 2.83 1.75
C ARG A 6 -4.65 2.86 2.49
N TYR A 7 -5.62 2.04 2.09
CA TYR A 7 -6.93 2.00 2.76
C TYR A 7 -6.82 1.70 4.25
N TYR A 8 -5.97 0.74 4.63
CA TYR A 8 -5.78 0.40 6.05
C TYR A 8 -5.15 1.55 6.85
N ARG A 9 -4.24 2.33 6.25
CA ARG A 9 -3.57 3.46 6.92
C ARG A 9 -4.40 4.75 6.89
N ASP A 10 -5.16 4.97 5.81
CA ASP A 10 -5.91 6.20 5.56
C ASP A 10 -7.28 6.17 6.29
N ILE A 11 -7.95 5.01 6.32
CA ILE A 11 -9.27 4.84 6.96
C ILE A 11 -9.37 3.53 7.80
N PRO A 12 -8.46 3.29 8.76
CA PRO A 12 -8.39 2.03 9.52
C PRO A 12 -9.73 1.65 10.17
N GLU A 13 -10.47 2.62 10.75
CA GLU A 13 -11.73 2.31 11.44
C GLU A 13 -12.83 1.83 10.50
N ARG A 14 -12.66 2.05 9.19
CA ARG A 14 -13.62 1.63 8.16
C ARG A 14 -13.27 0.29 7.55
N VAL A 15 -11.99 -0.07 7.53
CA VAL A 15 -11.53 -1.24 6.78
C VAL A 15 -10.90 -2.36 7.60
N GLU A 16 -10.57 -2.14 8.87
CA GLU A 16 -9.85 -3.12 9.70
C GLU A 16 -10.50 -4.51 9.70
N ASP A 17 -11.82 -4.60 9.79
CA ASP A 17 -12.55 -5.87 9.73
C ASP A 17 -12.33 -6.62 8.40
N TYR A 18 -12.26 -5.93 7.26
CA TYR A 18 -11.98 -6.59 5.97
C TYR A 18 -10.57 -7.18 5.95
N PHE A 19 -9.58 -6.47 6.50
CA PHE A 19 -8.21 -6.94 6.57
C PHE A 19 -8.05 -8.10 7.55
N LEU A 20 -8.69 -8.03 8.73
CA LEU A 20 -8.72 -9.11 9.71
C LEU A 20 -9.41 -10.36 9.15
N ASN A 21 -10.55 -10.20 8.48
CA ASN A 21 -11.26 -11.31 7.87
C ASN A 21 -10.45 -11.97 6.76
N ALA A 22 -9.80 -11.17 5.90
CA ALA A 22 -8.92 -11.67 4.86
C ALA A 22 -7.69 -12.42 5.44
N GLY A 23 -7.11 -11.91 6.52
CA GLY A 23 -5.95 -12.53 7.20
C GLY A 23 -6.31 -13.49 8.34
N ARG A 24 -7.57 -13.94 8.44
CA ARG A 24 -8.05 -14.90 9.45
C ARG A 24 -7.69 -14.51 10.89
N GLY A 25 -7.97 -13.26 11.26
CA GLY A 25 -7.73 -12.70 12.59
C GLY A 25 -6.42 -11.91 12.71
N LYS A 26 -5.66 -11.74 11.62
CA LYS A 26 -4.51 -10.82 11.54
C LYS A 26 -4.70 -9.84 10.39
N VAL A 27 -4.24 -8.61 10.57
CA VAL A 27 -4.22 -7.62 9.48
C VAL A 27 -3.20 -8.10 8.46
N ILE A 28 -3.65 -8.42 7.25
CA ILE A 28 -2.80 -8.89 6.17
C ILE A 28 -2.14 -7.70 5.44
N GLY A 29 -0.93 -7.91 4.95
CA GLY A 29 -0.19 -6.97 4.12
C GLY A 29 1.04 -7.65 3.53
N ILE A 30 1.72 -6.99 2.60
CA ILE A 30 3.02 -7.48 2.10
C ILE A 30 4.01 -7.44 3.27
N ALA A 31 4.63 -8.58 3.55
CA ALA A 31 5.72 -8.62 4.49
C ALA A 31 6.95 -7.93 3.86
N PRO A 32 7.64 -7.02 4.57
CA PRO A 32 8.79 -6.29 4.04
C PRO A 32 9.89 -7.16 3.42
N TYR A 33 10.15 -8.33 4.01
CA TYR A 33 11.15 -9.26 3.48
C TYR A 33 10.74 -9.87 2.12
N ASP A 34 9.45 -10.01 1.81
CA ASP A 34 8.96 -10.56 0.54
C ASP A 34 9.24 -9.60 -0.63
N MET A 35 9.26 -8.29 -0.36
CA MET A 35 9.50 -7.25 -1.36
C MET A 35 10.99 -6.89 -1.53
N ALA A 36 11.86 -7.22 -0.57
CA ALA A 36 13.25 -6.77 -0.55
C ALA A 36 14.04 -7.15 -1.82
N GLY A 37 13.93 -8.41 -2.26
CA GLY A 37 14.64 -8.87 -3.47
C GLY A 37 14.14 -8.20 -4.75
N ALA A 38 12.83 -8.04 -4.89
CA ALA A 38 12.22 -7.37 -6.04
C ALA A 38 12.55 -5.87 -6.07
N LEU A 39 12.61 -5.22 -4.91
CA LEU A 39 13.02 -3.83 -4.75
C LEU A 39 14.43 -3.60 -5.27
N LEU A 40 15.39 -4.43 -4.81
CA LEU A 40 16.79 -4.33 -5.24
C LEU A 40 16.91 -4.49 -6.76
N ILE A 41 16.29 -5.53 -7.33
CA ILE A 41 16.34 -5.77 -8.79
C ILE A 41 15.73 -4.59 -9.55
N ALA A 42 14.60 -4.06 -9.11
CA ALA A 42 13.94 -2.95 -9.77
C ALA A 42 14.78 -1.67 -9.72
N GLN A 43 15.39 -1.36 -8.57
CA GLN A 43 16.27 -0.21 -8.40
C GLN A 43 17.53 -0.32 -9.27
N GLU A 44 18.19 -1.47 -9.28
CA GLU A 44 19.37 -1.73 -10.13
C GLU A 44 19.03 -1.70 -11.64
N ALA A 45 17.80 -2.06 -12.00
CA ALA A 45 17.29 -1.91 -13.37
C ALA A 45 16.91 -0.45 -13.73
N GLY A 46 17.09 0.51 -12.83
CA GLY A 46 16.74 1.92 -13.03
C GLY A 46 15.25 2.24 -12.93
N CYS A 47 14.43 1.32 -12.39
CA CYS A 47 13.02 1.60 -12.13
C CYS A 47 12.88 2.61 -10.97
N ILE A 48 11.81 3.41 -11.03
CA ILE A 48 11.37 4.25 -9.92
C ILE A 48 10.47 3.41 -9.01
N VAL A 49 10.80 3.32 -7.72
CA VAL A 49 10.05 2.53 -6.74
C VAL A 49 9.81 3.34 -5.48
N THR A 50 8.55 3.47 -5.07
CA THR A 50 8.12 4.16 -3.84
C THR A 50 6.96 3.40 -3.21
N ASP A 51 6.58 3.76 -1.98
CA ASP A 51 5.24 3.43 -1.50
C ASP A 51 4.18 4.28 -2.24
N ALA A 52 2.89 3.99 -2.03
CA ALA A 52 1.81 4.73 -2.64
C ALA A 52 1.55 6.11 -2.01
N TYR A 53 2.44 6.60 -1.13
CA TYR A 53 2.54 7.99 -0.69
C TYR A 53 3.73 8.73 -1.34
N GLY A 54 4.58 8.01 -2.09
CA GLY A 54 5.78 8.56 -2.73
C GLY A 54 7.03 8.49 -1.85
N LEU A 55 7.00 7.76 -0.73
CA LEU A 55 8.13 7.60 0.17
C LEU A 55 9.03 6.43 -0.25
N THR A 56 10.32 6.53 0.08
CA THR A 56 11.28 5.44 -0.11
C THR A 56 11.13 4.36 0.97
N PHE A 57 11.84 3.25 0.79
CA PHE A 57 11.81 2.11 1.72
C PHE A 57 13.03 2.05 2.65
N ASP A 58 13.82 3.13 2.72
CA ASP A 58 15.10 3.15 3.45
C ASP A 58 14.93 2.91 4.97
N ASN A 59 13.77 3.26 5.51
CA ASN A 59 13.42 3.09 6.92
C ASN A 59 12.55 1.84 7.18
N LEU A 60 12.40 0.95 6.19
CA LEU A 60 11.56 -0.25 6.31
C LEU A 60 12.32 -1.36 7.05
N LEU A 61 11.80 -1.79 8.20
CA LEU A 61 12.38 -2.88 8.97
C LEU A 61 12.00 -4.23 8.35
N LEU A 62 12.95 -4.97 7.78
CA LEU A 62 12.65 -6.16 6.98
C LEU A 62 11.91 -7.27 7.74
N LEU A 63 12.16 -7.42 9.05
CA LEU A 63 11.61 -8.51 9.86
C LEU A 63 10.47 -8.07 10.79
N ASP A 64 10.08 -6.79 10.76
CA ASP A 64 8.96 -6.30 11.55
C ASP A 64 7.65 -6.55 10.80
N SER A 65 6.85 -7.50 11.31
CA SER A 65 5.53 -7.86 10.77
C SER A 65 4.39 -7.13 11.48
N SER A 66 4.66 -6.05 12.23
CA SER A 66 3.63 -5.23 12.82
C SER A 66 2.83 -4.52 11.74
N LYS A 67 1.54 -4.30 12.00
CA LYS A 67 0.64 -3.60 11.05
C LYS A 67 1.16 -2.22 10.64
N GLY A 68 1.92 -1.55 11.51
CA GLY A 68 2.51 -0.24 11.26
C GLY A 68 3.70 -0.28 10.29
N ASN A 69 4.30 -1.45 10.07
CA ASN A 69 5.45 -1.63 9.18
C ASN A 69 5.06 -2.15 7.79
N HIS A 70 3.82 -2.61 7.59
CA HIS A 70 3.30 -2.89 6.26
C HIS A 70 3.34 -1.63 5.38
N ARG A 71 3.70 -1.80 4.11
CA ARG A 71 3.75 -0.72 3.11
C ARG A 71 3.01 -1.11 1.84
N SER A 72 2.59 -0.08 1.11
CA SER A 72 2.23 -0.19 -0.29
C SER A 72 3.51 -0.14 -1.16
N ILE A 73 3.40 -0.49 -2.44
CA ILE A 73 4.49 -0.39 -3.40
C ILE A 73 3.99 -0.02 -4.79
N VAL A 74 4.61 1.01 -5.37
CA VAL A 74 4.42 1.44 -6.76
C VAL A 74 5.80 1.45 -7.41
N ALA A 75 5.95 0.63 -8.45
CA ALA A 75 7.17 0.52 -9.25
C ALA A 75 6.85 0.82 -10.71
N ALA A 76 7.70 1.58 -11.38
CA ALA A 76 7.55 1.89 -12.81
C ALA A 76 8.91 2.04 -13.48
N ALA A 77 8.99 1.68 -14.77
CA ALA A 77 10.22 1.76 -15.55
C ALA A 77 10.66 3.21 -15.88
N THR A 78 9.76 4.18 -15.74
CA THR A 78 10.06 5.61 -15.98
C THR A 78 9.38 6.49 -14.96
N MET A 79 9.95 7.67 -14.71
CA MET A 79 9.35 8.68 -13.83
C MET A 79 7.97 9.13 -14.33
N SER A 80 7.82 9.35 -15.64
CA SER A 80 6.54 9.81 -16.22
C SER A 80 5.41 8.78 -16.07
N LEU A 81 5.73 7.49 -16.05
CA LEU A 81 4.75 6.45 -15.75
C LEU A 81 4.46 6.39 -14.24
N HIS A 82 5.50 6.49 -13.41
CA HIS A 82 5.38 6.52 -11.96
C HIS A 82 4.42 7.64 -11.51
N GLU A 83 4.63 8.87 -11.96
CA GLU A 83 3.79 10.03 -11.65
C GLU A 83 2.32 9.83 -12.06
N LYS A 84 2.09 9.26 -13.26
CA LYS A 84 0.74 8.95 -13.74
C LYS A 84 0.05 7.91 -12.84
N LEU A 85 0.78 6.86 -12.44
CA LEU A 85 0.26 5.83 -11.55
C LEU A 85 -0.04 6.42 -10.17
N MET A 86 0.85 7.23 -9.61
CA MET A 86 0.65 7.89 -8.31
C MET A 86 -0.60 8.78 -8.31
N SER A 87 -0.77 9.63 -9.32
CA SER A 87 -1.96 10.48 -9.46
C SER A 87 -3.25 9.66 -9.65
N PHE A 88 -3.17 8.61 -10.48
CA PHE A 88 -4.29 7.70 -10.69
C PHE A 88 -4.71 7.01 -9.39
N PHE A 89 -3.78 6.39 -8.67
CA PHE A 89 -4.11 5.68 -7.43
C PHE A 89 -4.61 6.61 -6.35
N ASP A 90 -3.98 7.77 -6.15
CA ASP A 90 -4.46 8.73 -5.16
C ASP A 90 -5.91 9.15 -5.44
N THR A 91 -6.23 9.45 -6.70
CA THR A 91 -7.60 9.82 -7.11
C THR A 91 -8.59 8.67 -6.87
N ARG A 92 -8.22 7.45 -7.27
CA ARG A 92 -9.12 6.28 -7.18
C ARG A 92 -9.31 5.82 -5.74
N ILE A 93 -8.27 5.86 -4.92
CA ILE A 93 -8.32 5.53 -3.50
C ILE A 93 -9.28 6.48 -2.79
N LYS A 94 -9.11 7.80 -2.95
CA LYS A 94 -10.01 8.80 -2.36
C LYS A 94 -11.47 8.60 -2.77
N GLN A 95 -11.72 8.32 -4.05
CA GLN A 95 -13.07 7.99 -4.53
C GLN A 95 -13.67 6.76 -3.84
N TYR A 96 -12.88 5.70 -3.64
CA TYR A 96 -13.34 4.50 -2.94
C TYR A 96 -13.51 4.72 -1.43
N GLU A 97 -12.63 5.49 -0.79
CA GLU A 97 -12.73 5.85 0.62
C GLU A 97 -14.03 6.63 0.90
N GLU A 98 -14.39 7.56 0.01
CA GLU A 98 -15.68 8.26 0.09
C GLU A 98 -16.86 7.30 -0.05
N LEU A 99 -16.81 6.34 -0.99
CA LEU A 99 -17.87 5.36 -1.19
C LEU A 99 -18.05 4.45 0.03
N LEU A 100 -16.95 3.99 0.61
CA LEU A 100 -16.95 3.16 1.82
C LEU A 100 -17.44 3.94 3.04
N THR A 101 -17.15 5.25 3.10
CA THR A 101 -17.63 6.12 4.19
C THR A 101 -19.13 6.39 4.08
N ARG A 102 -19.69 6.48 2.86
CA ARG A 102 -21.12 6.71 2.63
C ARG A 102 -21.99 5.48 2.90
N HIS A 103 -21.48 4.27 2.68
CA HIS A 103 -22.21 3.03 2.95
C HIS A 103 -22.08 2.61 4.42
N ILE A 104 -22.84 3.28 5.29
CA ILE A 104 -23.07 2.82 6.65
C ILE A 104 -24.35 1.97 6.64
N PRO A 105 -24.30 0.66 6.88
CA PRO A 105 -25.49 -0.04 7.33
C PRO A 105 -25.84 0.55 8.70
N SER A 106 -27.02 1.16 8.86
CA SER A 106 -27.53 1.48 10.20
C SER A 106 -27.43 0.22 11.04
N LYS A 107 -26.71 0.29 12.16
CA LYS A 107 -26.79 -0.70 13.22
C LYS A 107 -28.20 -0.73 13.79
#